data_AF-A0A2N3BAS5-F1
#
_entry.id   AF-A0A2N3BAS5-F1
#
_cell.length_a   1.000
_cell.length_b   1.000
_cell.length_c   1.000
_cell.angle_alpha   90.00
_cell.angle_beta   90.00
_cell.angle_gamma   90.00
#
_symmetry.space_group_name_H-M   'P 1'
#
loop_
_entity.id
_entity.type
_entity.pdbx_description
1 polymer ?
#
loop_
_entity_poly.entity_id
_entity_poly.type
_entity_poly.pdbx_seq_one_letter_code
_entity_poly.pdbx_strand_id
1 'polypeptide(L)'
;MPRRRTFRCGPVPPRPVLAGLSLTSPVLAGLVVASLVLVSLVLAGCAPFPRVAEHSPARVAAAPYPALLPLDAFPEATPPAPEGAAIAEALDAEAAALNARAAALRRLAAP
;
A
#
# COMPACT_ATOMS: atom_id res chain seq x y z
N MET A 1 -24.29 -49.82 7.35
CA MET A 1 -25.41 -48.92 7.71
C MET A 1 -24.90 -47.77 8.58
N PRO A 2 -24.45 -46.62 8.02
CA PRO A 2 -24.02 -45.48 8.85
C PRO A 2 -25.14 -44.43 9.01
N ARG A 3 -25.32 -43.96 10.26
CA ARG A 3 -26.35 -43.00 10.69
C ARG A 3 -26.10 -41.61 10.09
N ARG A 4 -27.09 -41.09 9.35
CA ARG A 4 -27.15 -39.69 8.91
C ARG A 4 -27.43 -38.79 10.11
N ARG A 5 -26.52 -37.85 10.43
CA ARG A 5 -26.79 -36.74 11.34
C ARG A 5 -27.50 -35.65 10.55
N THR A 6 -28.78 -35.42 10.85
CA THR A 6 -29.55 -34.29 10.32
C THR A 6 -29.17 -33.02 11.09
N PHE A 7 -28.49 -32.09 10.43
CA PHE A 7 -28.41 -30.72 10.91
C PHE A 7 -29.79 -30.06 10.76
N ARG A 8 -30.41 -29.70 11.89
CA ARG A 8 -31.62 -28.86 11.89
C ARG A 8 -31.20 -27.43 11.56
N CYS A 9 -31.70 -26.88 10.45
CA CYS A 9 -31.79 -25.44 10.26
C CYS A 9 -32.80 -24.89 11.28
N GLY A 10 -32.30 -24.20 12.30
CA GLY A 10 -33.14 -23.31 13.12
C GLY A 10 -33.50 -22.05 12.33
N PRO A 11 -34.58 -21.34 12.71
CA PRO A 11 -34.94 -20.08 12.08
C PRO A 11 -33.83 -19.03 12.31
N VAL A 12 -33.30 -18.50 11.21
CA VAL A 12 -32.32 -17.40 11.23
C VAL A 12 -33.05 -16.11 11.60
N PRO A 13 -32.58 -15.31 12.58
CA PRO A 13 -33.22 -14.05 12.91
C PRO A 13 -33.08 -13.04 11.76
N PRO A 14 -34.07 -12.16 11.53
CA PRO A 14 -33.95 -11.10 10.53
C PRO A 14 -32.82 -10.15 10.91
N ARG A 15 -31.90 -9.92 9.97
CA ARG A 15 -30.84 -8.92 10.12
C ARG A 15 -31.46 -7.52 10.19
N PRO A 16 -30.99 -6.65 11.10
CA PRO A 16 -31.46 -5.28 11.16
C PRO A 16 -31.09 -4.56 9.86
N VAL A 17 -32.12 -4.03 9.22
CA VAL A 17 -32.06 -3.12 8.08
C VAL A 17 -31.20 -1.92 8.48
N LEU A 18 -30.14 -1.66 7.70
CA LEU A 18 -29.30 -0.46 7.79
C LEU A 18 -30.12 0.78 7.39
N ALA A 19 -30.95 1.23 8.31
CA ALA A 19 -31.51 2.57 8.32
C ALA A 19 -30.53 3.47 9.07
N GLY A 20 -29.78 4.30 8.34
CA GLY A 20 -28.93 5.31 8.98
C GLY A 20 -27.77 5.81 8.11
N LEU A 21 -28.07 6.47 6.99
CA LEU A 21 -27.17 7.54 6.54
C LEU A 21 -27.40 8.75 7.47
N SER A 22 -26.87 8.67 8.69
CA SER A 22 -26.75 9.85 9.55
C SER A 22 -25.57 10.68 9.08
N LEU A 23 -25.84 11.95 8.77
CA LEU A 23 -24.89 12.99 8.33
C LEU A 23 -23.84 13.40 9.39
N THR A 24 -23.58 12.54 10.38
CA THR A 24 -22.57 12.74 11.44
C THR A 24 -21.74 11.46 11.59
N SER A 25 -21.21 10.97 10.48
CA SER A 25 -20.36 9.78 10.49
C SER A 25 -18.98 10.12 11.10
N PRO A 26 -18.59 9.54 12.25
CA PRO A 26 -17.27 9.75 12.85
C PRO A 26 -16.13 9.27 11.94
N VAL A 27 -16.45 8.46 10.92
CA VAL A 27 -15.54 7.95 9.91
C VAL A 27 -15.04 9.08 8.99
N LEU A 28 -15.90 10.04 8.63
CA LEU A 28 -15.52 11.21 7.82
C LEU A 28 -14.60 12.14 8.61
N ALA A 29 -14.91 12.39 9.89
CA ALA A 29 -14.04 13.15 10.78
C ALA A 29 -12.68 12.46 10.98
N GLY A 30 -12.67 11.14 11.17
CA GLY A 30 -11.44 10.35 11.29
C GLY A 30 -10.57 10.40 10.03
N LEU A 31 -11.18 10.28 8.84
CA LEU A 31 -10.48 10.40 7.55
C LEU A 31 -9.87 11.79 7.34
N VAL A 32 -10.60 12.85 7.70
CA VAL A 32 -10.10 14.23 7.59
C VAL A 32 -8.93 14.47 8.55
N VAL A 33 -9.04 14.02 9.81
CA VAL A 33 -7.94 14.14 10.78
C VAL A 33 -6.73 13.31 10.36
N ALA A 34 -6.93 12.08 9.88
CA ALA A 34 -5.85 11.22 9.40
C ALA A 34 -5.13 11.84 8.18
N SER A 35 -5.90 12.40 7.24
CA SER A 35 -5.37 13.13 6.08
C SER A 35 -4.56 14.36 6.51
N LEU A 36 -5.08 15.15 7.45
CA LEU A 36 -4.38 16.34 7.98
C LEU A 36 -3.07 15.96 8.70
N VAL A 37 -3.07 14.86 9.44
CA VAL A 37 -1.86 14.33 10.11
C VAL A 37 -0.84 13.86 9.07
N LEU A 38 -1.26 13.12 8.04
CA LEU A 38 -0.35 12.65 6.99
C LEU A 38 0.31 13.82 6.25
N VAL A 39 -0.47 14.84 5.90
CA VAL A 39 0.01 16.05 5.21
C VAL A 39 1.03 16.78 6.09
N SER A 40 0.73 16.98 7.38
CA SER A 40 1.67 17.67 8.28
C SER A 40 2.99 16.90 8.51
N LEU A 41 2.97 15.56 8.51
CA LEU A 41 4.20 14.75 8.56
C LEU A 41 5.06 14.92 7.30
N VAL A 42 4.45 14.95 6.12
CA VAL A 42 5.17 15.16 4.85
C VAL A 42 5.77 16.57 4.81
N LEU A 43 5.03 17.59 5.24
CA LEU A 43 5.55 18.96 5.29
C LEU A 43 6.68 19.13 6.32
N ALA A 44 6.62 18.44 7.46
CA ALA A 44 7.69 18.47 8.46
C ALA A 44 8.96 17.73 8.01
N GLY A 45 8.83 16.68 7.20
CA GLY A 45 9.96 15.91 6.68
C GLY A 45 10.68 16.57 5.49
N CYS A 46 9.99 17.40 4.71
CA CYS A 46 10.55 18.08 3.54
C CYS A 46 11.06 19.50 3.82
N ALA A 47 10.93 20.00 5.06
CA ALA A 47 11.52 21.28 5.43
C ALA A 47 13.05 21.14 5.61
N PRO A 48 13.86 22.08 5.07
CA PRO A 48 15.29 22.09 5.38
C PRO A 48 15.47 22.24 6.89
N PHE A 49 16.31 21.40 7.50
CA PHE A 49 16.63 21.49 8.93
C PHE A 49 17.74 22.53 9.14
N PRO A 50 17.42 23.81 9.47
CA PRO A 50 18.41 24.89 9.49
C PRO A 50 19.53 24.62 10.49
N ARG A 51 19.22 24.02 11.65
CA ARG A 51 20.22 23.72 12.68
C ARG A 51 21.34 22.79 12.22
N VAL A 52 21.07 21.86 11.30
CA VAL A 52 22.07 20.91 10.80
C VAL A 52 22.92 21.57 9.71
N ALA A 53 22.32 22.41 8.86
CA ALA A 53 23.03 23.14 7.82
C ALA A 53 23.94 24.25 8.38
N GLU A 54 23.50 24.93 9.45
CA GLU A 54 24.24 26.04 10.07
C GLU A 54 25.43 25.57 10.92
N HIS A 55 25.42 24.32 11.37
CA HIS A 55 26.47 23.75 12.23
C HIS A 55 27.37 22.77 11.48
N SER A 56 27.80 23.11 10.26
CA SER A 56 28.96 22.41 9.69
C SER A 56 30.19 22.77 10.53
N PRO A 57 30.77 21.82 11.30
CA PRO A 57 31.91 22.11 12.14
C PRO A 57 33.08 22.55 11.25
N ALA A 58 33.84 23.57 11.63
CA ALA A 58 35.02 24.03 10.87
C ALA A 58 36.01 22.87 10.56
N ARG A 59 36.02 21.84 11.40
CA ARG A 59 36.76 20.58 11.19
C ARG A 59 36.32 19.80 9.94
N VAL A 60 35.03 19.79 9.62
CA VAL A 60 34.47 19.12 8.44
C VAL A 60 34.89 19.90 7.21
N ALA A 61 34.77 21.22 7.20
CA ALA A 61 35.25 22.05 6.10
C ALA A 61 36.76 21.96 5.84
N ALA A 62 37.56 21.76 6.90
CA ALA A 62 39.01 21.60 6.82
C ALA A 62 39.47 20.13 6.66
N ALA A 63 38.54 19.18 6.52
CA ALA A 63 38.89 17.79 6.35
C ALA A 63 39.56 17.58 4.98
N PRO A 64 40.62 16.75 4.89
CA PRO A 64 41.23 16.39 3.62
C PRO A 64 40.30 15.43 2.87
N TYR A 65 39.28 15.99 2.22
CA TYR A 65 38.40 15.21 1.34
C TYR A 65 39.17 14.79 0.09
N PRO A 66 39.02 13.53 -0.35
CA PRO A 66 39.56 13.12 -1.63
C PRO A 66 38.88 13.90 -2.76
N ALA A 67 39.58 14.05 -3.89
CA ALA A 67 38.95 14.56 -5.09
C ALA A 67 37.77 13.65 -5.46
N LEU A 68 36.57 14.22 -5.54
CA LEU A 68 35.38 13.48 -5.97
C LEU A 68 35.61 12.99 -7.41
N LEU A 69 35.26 11.73 -7.67
CA LEU A 69 35.28 11.21 -9.02
C LEU A 69 34.19 11.94 -9.83
N PRO A 70 34.51 12.53 -11.00
CA PRO A 70 33.52 13.21 -11.81
C PRO A 70 32.42 12.24 -12.24
N LEU A 71 31.17 12.71 -12.25
CA LEU A 71 30.01 11.89 -12.64
C LEU A 71 30.15 11.38 -14.09
N ASP A 72 30.84 12.15 -14.94
CA ASP A 72 31.14 11.77 -16.33
C ASP A 72 32.10 10.57 -16.44
N ALA A 73 32.79 10.21 -15.35
CA ALA A 73 33.62 9.01 -15.27
C ALA A 73 32.84 7.77 -14.82
N PHE A 74 31.55 7.89 -14.49
CA PHE A 74 30.70 6.72 -14.32
C PHE A 74 30.38 6.15 -15.70
N PRO A 75 30.66 4.86 -15.95
CA PRO A 75 30.13 4.22 -17.13
C PRO A 75 28.61 4.33 -17.07
N GLU A 76 28.01 4.76 -18.17
CA GLU A 76 26.55 4.80 -18.31
C GLU A 76 26.00 3.43 -17.94
N ALA A 77 25.21 3.38 -16.86
CA ALA A 77 24.67 2.13 -16.36
C ALA A 77 23.84 1.52 -17.48
N THR A 78 24.21 0.31 -17.91
CA THR A 78 23.39 -0.43 -18.86
C THR A 78 22.02 -0.61 -18.22
N PRO A 79 20.94 -0.08 -18.83
CA PRO A 79 19.62 -0.28 -18.27
C PRO A 79 19.36 -1.78 -18.21
N PRO A 80 18.72 -2.28 -17.12
CA PRO A 80 18.37 -3.69 -17.04
C PRO A 80 17.57 -4.09 -18.29
N ALA A 81 17.78 -5.32 -18.75
CA ALA A 81 17.06 -5.84 -19.90
C ALA A 81 15.55 -5.67 -19.69
N PRO A 82 14.77 -5.38 -20.74
CA PRO A 82 13.33 -5.23 -20.62
C PRO A 82 12.67 -6.56 -20.25
N GLU A 83 12.54 -6.83 -18.95
CA GLU A 83 11.86 -8.01 -18.38
C GLU A 83 10.32 -7.88 -18.46
N GLY A 84 9.80 -6.76 -18.97
CA GLY A 84 8.39 -6.41 -18.91
C GLY A 84 7.45 -7.41 -19.58
N ALA A 85 7.86 -8.09 -20.65
CA ALA A 85 7.01 -9.05 -21.35
C ALA A 85 6.75 -10.31 -20.51
N ALA A 86 7.79 -10.87 -19.89
CA ALA A 86 7.68 -12.06 -19.04
C ALA A 86 6.91 -11.75 -17.74
N ILE A 87 7.11 -10.57 -17.18
CA ILE A 87 6.37 -10.11 -15.99
C ILE A 87 4.89 -9.89 -16.33
N ALA A 88 4.58 -9.27 -17.46
CA ALA A 88 3.20 -9.07 -17.90
C ALA A 88 2.46 -10.40 -18.08
N GLU A 89 3.09 -11.37 -18.74
CA GLU A 89 2.50 -12.71 -18.94
C GLU A 89 2.25 -13.43 -17.61
N ALA A 90 3.17 -13.34 -16.65
CA ALA A 90 3.00 -13.92 -15.33
C ALA A 90 1.83 -13.27 -14.55
N LEU A 91 1.69 -11.94 -14.63
CA LEU A 91 0.62 -11.20 -13.97
C LEU A 91 -0.76 -11.50 -14.59
N ASP A 92 -0.83 -11.63 -15.91
CA ASP A 92 -2.08 -11.99 -16.61
C ASP A 92 -2.56 -13.39 -16.22
N ALA A 93 -1.62 -14.35 -16.12
CA ALA A 93 -1.92 -15.71 -15.66
C ALA A 93 -2.44 -15.73 -14.22
N GLU A 94 -1.84 -14.94 -13.33
CA GLU A 94 -2.28 -14.83 -11.94
C GLU A 94 -3.66 -14.16 -11.82
N ALA A 95 -3.89 -13.08 -12.56
CA ALA A 95 -5.18 -12.40 -12.62
C ALA A 95 -6.29 -13.34 -13.11
N ALA A 96 -6.03 -14.15 -14.14
CA ALA A 96 -6.98 -15.15 -14.63
C ALA A 96 -7.33 -16.18 -13.55
N ALA A 97 -6.33 -16.71 -12.83
CA ALA A 97 -6.53 -17.67 -11.75
C ALA A 97 -7.37 -17.09 -10.59
N LEU A 98 -7.08 -15.85 -10.19
CA LEU A 98 -7.83 -15.14 -9.14
C LEU A 98 -9.29 -14.91 -9.55
N ASN A 99 -9.52 -14.49 -10.79
CA ASN A 99 -10.86 -14.28 -11.33
C ASN A 99 -11.67 -15.58 -11.39
N ALA A 100 -11.06 -16.69 -11.78
CA ALA A 100 -11.70 -18.00 -11.78
C ALA A 100 -12.12 -18.43 -10.36
N ARG A 101 -11.24 -18.23 -9.37
CA ARG A 101 -11.54 -18.50 -7.96
C ARG A 101 -12.69 -17.63 -7.45
N ALA A 102 -12.65 -16.32 -7.75
CA ALA A 102 -13.72 -15.41 -7.38
C ALA A 102 -15.07 -15.79 -8.01
N ALA A 103 -15.07 -16.21 -9.28
CA ALA A 103 -16.27 -16.69 -9.96
C ALA A 103 -16.84 -17.96 -9.30
N ALA A 104 -15.98 -18.90 -8.92
CA ALA A 104 -16.40 -20.10 -8.18
C ALA A 104 -17.02 -19.74 -6.83
N LEU A 105 -16.40 -18.84 -6.06
CA LEU A 105 -16.95 -18.37 -4.77
C LEU A 105 -18.30 -17.68 -4.94
N ARG A 106 -18.47 -16.84 -5.96
CA ARG A 106 -19.75 -16.17 -6.25
C ARG A 106 -20.86 -17.17 -6.57
N ARG A 107 -20.54 -18.24 -7.31
CA ARG A 107 -21.52 -19.31 -7.62
C ARG A 107 -21.94 -20.09 -6.38
N LEU A 108 -21.04 -20.27 -5.41
CA LEU A 108 -21.36 -20.89 -4.12
C LEU A 108 -22.13 -19.96 -3.17
N ALA A 109 -22.01 -18.64 -3.36
CA ALA A 109 -22.67 -17.63 -2.55
C ALA A 109 -24.03 -17.17 -3.12
N ALA A 110 -24.34 -17.51 -4.38
CA ALA A 110 -25.65 -17.29 -4.98
C ALA A 110 -26.62 -18.40 -4.53
N PRO A 111 -27.72 -18.07 -3.84
CA PRO A 111 -28.69 -19.03 -3.33
C PRO A 111 -29.48 -19.76 -4.41
#